data_AF-A0A6J2X9M8-F1
#
_entry.id   AF-A0A6J2X9M8-F1
#
_cell.length_a   1.000
_cell.length_b   1.000
_cell.length_c   1.000
_cell.angle_alpha   90.00
_cell.angle_beta   90.00
_cell.angle_gamma   90.00
#
_symmetry.space_group_name_H-M   'P 1'
#
loop_
_entity.id
_entity.type
_entity.pdbx_description
1 polymer ?
#
loop_
_entity_poly.entity_id
_entity_poly.type
_entity_poly.pdbx_seq_one_letter_code
_entity_poly.pdbx_strand_id
1 'polypeptide(L)'
;MVKRNKRYIELDVPFYITKSENLDKFLEKINNKPQSYTFYLDDVEHFNETINTIVNSVNFRDAFYVVFIFNEDQIMGVQMIADIMWEYRLLKTKIIVLNSNQDIFKIYNITINDCGSTSNASLIYEYSPNQNCSVDTFSSKINIKEVFKNCPLHITWSALPPFVNLPKDPRGGLFLDMLDPFGAISGRLVTYRPYNPTYLEELRFMYYGSVQEDLENEYADIFVGPTDLALMELFDLLPIITSDSLVIIVPTPVDNYWDTIKKLAGFDRVLLYFGALGAMTFTFYLLVRSIEPEFGSFAQVVFMFLGTYLNVDSFVKWPKNNYLRCFLAMCLLGTIIIIVYTQACVFGILFESVYGKPITNMEDYLKTDIPLKLINGTDALFQSFGSKEYKEMYNRRQLLIEFSNLEDAADHAVAQRNFATMTDMAYTLTKPNFNKAFGHFEVWNMRLCFAVKKNQYYFQQFNDWFSIIIESGYYEKYKRLYQAKSAWKNNLELEKQNFVLSLRKFLVAFVSLMIGLFFSSVVFIVELFNYKIFNKYCKSKK
;
A
#
# COMPACT_ATOMS: atom_id res chain seq x y z
N MET A 1 -1.90 28.13 -86.25
CA MET A 1 -1.01 29.01 -85.46
C MET A 1 -1.81 29.64 -84.33
N VAL A 2 -1.82 29.04 -83.14
CA VAL A 2 -1.92 29.68 -81.81
C VAL A 2 -1.33 28.65 -80.82
N LYS A 3 -0.30 29.06 -80.07
CA LYS A 3 0.33 28.30 -78.99
C LYS A 3 -0.64 28.09 -77.83
N ARG A 4 -0.63 26.91 -77.19
CA ARG A 4 -0.93 26.79 -75.75
C ARG A 4 0.00 25.75 -75.12
N ASN A 5 0.94 26.27 -74.32
CA ASN A 5 1.76 25.53 -73.37
C ASN A 5 0.84 24.84 -72.33
N LYS A 6 0.98 23.53 -72.15
CA LYS A 6 0.64 22.86 -70.89
C LYS A 6 1.94 22.49 -70.19
N ARG A 7 2.12 23.01 -68.97
CA ARG A 7 3.23 22.64 -68.08
C ARG A 7 2.96 21.22 -67.58
N TYR A 8 3.86 20.29 -67.88
CA TYR A 8 3.98 19.04 -67.15
C TYR A 8 4.67 19.35 -65.82
N ILE A 9 4.14 18.82 -64.71
CA ILE A 9 4.95 18.63 -63.50
C ILE A 9 5.60 17.27 -63.73
N GLU A 10 6.89 17.26 -64.08
CA GLU A 10 7.72 16.06 -63.97
C GLU A 10 7.80 15.70 -62.49
N LEU A 11 7.01 14.71 -62.09
CA LEU A 11 7.32 13.91 -60.92
C LEU A 11 8.23 12.80 -61.43
N ASP A 12 9.53 12.95 -61.21
CA ASP A 12 10.47 11.86 -61.40
C ASP A 12 10.06 10.69 -60.51
N VAL A 13 9.79 9.57 -61.19
CA VAL A 13 9.95 8.16 -60.79
C VAL A 13 8.66 7.33 -60.91
N PRO A 14 8.60 6.36 -61.86
CA PRO A 14 7.60 5.31 -61.88
C PRO A 14 8.14 4.06 -61.15
N PHE A 15 7.39 3.52 -60.19
CA PHE A 15 7.59 2.13 -59.77
C PHE A 15 6.24 1.39 -59.84
N TYR A 16 6.20 0.38 -60.69
CA TYR A 16 5.08 -0.56 -60.83
C TYR A 16 5.31 -1.73 -59.89
N ILE A 17 4.35 -2.04 -59.02
CA ILE A 17 4.28 -3.35 -58.37
C ILE A 17 3.27 -4.16 -59.16
N THR A 18 3.73 -4.93 -60.15
CA THR A 18 2.93 -5.99 -60.77
C THR A 18 3.39 -7.33 -60.23
N LYS A 19 2.47 -8.05 -59.57
CA LYS A 19 2.32 -9.48 -59.18
C LYS A 19 3.49 -10.49 -59.19
N SER A 20 4.75 -10.17 -59.47
CA SER A 20 5.85 -11.14 -59.53
C SER A 20 7.25 -10.59 -59.27
N GLU A 21 7.43 -9.42 -58.65
CA GLU A 21 8.75 -9.04 -58.13
C GLU A 21 8.92 -9.47 -56.67
N ASN A 22 9.96 -10.27 -56.45
CA ASN A 22 10.31 -10.90 -55.18
C ASN A 22 10.50 -9.83 -54.09
N LEU A 23 9.68 -9.88 -53.04
CA LEU A 23 9.67 -8.96 -51.88
C LEU A 23 11.06 -8.72 -51.28
N ASP A 24 11.94 -9.74 -51.37
CA ASP A 24 13.34 -9.65 -50.90
C ASP A 24 14.19 -8.66 -51.70
N LYS A 25 13.96 -8.51 -53.02
CA LYS A 25 14.64 -7.49 -53.86
C LYS A 25 14.10 -6.08 -53.63
N PHE A 26 12.83 -5.98 -53.20
CA PHE A 26 12.21 -4.71 -52.80
C PHE A 26 12.84 -4.18 -51.50
N LEU A 27 13.05 -5.05 -50.51
CA LEU A 27 13.73 -4.72 -49.26
C LEU A 27 15.21 -4.33 -49.46
N GLU A 28 15.91 -4.97 -50.41
CA GLU A 28 17.32 -4.66 -50.71
C GLU A 28 17.53 -3.29 -51.37
N LYS A 29 16.54 -2.79 -52.13
CA LYS A 29 16.59 -1.46 -52.81
C LYS A 29 16.22 -0.28 -51.91
N ILE A 30 15.56 -0.48 -50.77
CA ILE A 30 15.10 0.58 -49.86
C ILE A 30 16.24 1.14 -48.96
N ASN A 31 17.44 0.55 -49.00
CA ASN A 31 18.61 1.02 -48.24
C ASN A 31 19.19 2.38 -48.70
N ASN A 32 18.66 2.99 -49.76
CA ASN A 32 19.00 4.37 -50.16
C ASN A 32 17.77 5.28 -50.05
N LYS A 33 17.62 5.92 -48.87
CA LYS A 33 16.64 6.97 -48.49
C LYS A 33 15.64 7.39 -49.59
N PRO A 34 14.47 6.75 -49.71
CA PRO A 34 13.34 7.37 -50.40
C PRO A 34 12.68 8.36 -49.44
N GLN A 35 12.65 9.64 -49.83
CA GLN A 35 11.86 10.67 -49.14
C GLN A 35 10.35 10.55 -49.44
N SER A 36 9.95 9.66 -50.35
CA SER A 36 8.56 9.41 -50.72
C SER A 36 8.27 7.99 -51.23
N TYR A 37 7.05 7.49 -50.97
CA TYR A 37 6.50 6.22 -51.48
C TYR A 37 5.20 6.47 -52.26
N THR A 38 5.03 5.76 -53.37
CA THR A 38 3.86 5.89 -54.25
C THR A 38 3.15 4.56 -54.37
N PHE A 39 1.82 4.56 -54.24
CA PHE A 39 0.96 3.40 -54.32
C PHE A 39 -0.15 3.62 -55.34
N TYR A 40 -0.51 2.56 -56.06
CA TYR A 40 -1.69 2.50 -56.91
C TYR A 40 -2.65 1.50 -56.29
N LEU A 41 -3.85 1.98 -55.93
CA LEU A 41 -4.88 1.17 -55.29
C LEU A 41 -5.70 0.46 -56.36
N ASP A 42 -5.46 -0.85 -56.48
CA ASP A 42 -6.31 -1.76 -57.24
C ASP A 42 -7.25 -2.56 -56.31
N ASP A 43 -6.87 -2.75 -55.04
CA ASP A 43 -7.60 -3.48 -54.00
C ASP A 43 -7.23 -2.96 -52.59
N VAL A 44 -8.22 -2.74 -51.73
CA VAL A 44 -8.05 -2.19 -50.37
C VAL A 44 -7.42 -3.20 -49.42
N GLU A 45 -7.77 -4.48 -49.52
CA GLU A 45 -7.21 -5.52 -48.64
C GLU A 45 -5.72 -5.68 -48.91
N HIS A 46 -5.34 -5.79 -50.19
CA HIS A 46 -3.94 -5.88 -50.58
C HIS A 46 -3.12 -4.62 -50.23
N PHE A 47 -3.74 -3.44 -50.30
CA PHE A 47 -3.10 -2.20 -49.86
C PHE A 47 -2.81 -2.22 -48.35
N ASN A 48 -3.77 -2.66 -47.53
CA ASN A 48 -3.58 -2.79 -46.08
C ASN A 48 -2.41 -3.76 -45.75
N GLU A 49 -2.38 -4.94 -46.38
CA GLU A 49 -1.29 -5.90 -46.21
C GLU A 49 0.08 -5.33 -46.60
N THR A 50 0.12 -4.56 -47.70
CA THR A 50 1.34 -3.93 -48.21
C THR A 50 1.85 -2.87 -47.24
N ILE A 51 0.96 -2.02 -46.73
CA ILE A 51 1.32 -1.00 -45.73
C ILE A 51 1.80 -1.65 -44.44
N ASN A 52 1.10 -2.67 -43.93
CA ASN A 52 1.53 -3.43 -42.75
C ASN A 52 2.96 -3.99 -42.92
N THR A 53 3.23 -4.59 -44.08
CA THR A 53 4.56 -5.14 -44.40
C THR A 53 5.64 -4.04 -44.43
N ILE A 54 5.34 -2.87 -45.00
CA ILE A 54 6.28 -1.75 -45.09
C ILE A 54 6.57 -1.13 -43.70
N VAL A 55 5.53 -0.96 -42.88
CA VAL A 55 5.64 -0.46 -41.51
C VAL A 55 6.48 -1.39 -40.63
N ASN A 56 6.48 -2.69 -40.92
CA ASN A 56 7.29 -3.63 -40.15
C ASN A 56 8.74 -3.77 -40.64
N SER A 57 9.13 -3.15 -41.77
CA SER A 57 10.36 -3.51 -42.48
C SER A 57 11.47 -2.44 -42.62
N VAL A 58 11.36 -1.21 -42.07
CA VAL A 58 12.43 -0.19 -41.72
C VAL A 58 11.99 1.27 -41.99
N ASN A 59 12.38 2.23 -41.11
CA ASN A 59 12.37 3.72 -41.22
C ASN A 59 11.39 4.41 -42.20
N PHE A 60 10.10 4.20 -42.01
CA PHE A 60 9.02 4.70 -42.87
C PHE A 60 8.32 5.97 -42.34
N ARG A 61 8.39 6.25 -41.03
CA ARG A 61 7.60 7.32 -40.36
C ARG A 61 7.79 8.74 -40.90
N ASP A 62 8.92 9.04 -41.55
CA ASP A 62 9.25 10.38 -42.03
C ASP A 62 9.04 10.59 -43.54
N ALA A 63 8.69 9.53 -44.28
CA ALA A 63 8.49 9.56 -45.72
C ALA A 63 7.15 10.20 -46.12
N PHE A 64 7.10 10.68 -47.36
CA PHE A 64 5.91 11.25 -47.98
C PHE A 64 5.17 10.20 -48.81
N TYR A 65 3.87 10.04 -48.64
CA TYR A 65 3.09 8.99 -49.30
C TYR A 65 2.15 9.58 -50.35
N VAL A 66 2.06 8.92 -51.51
CA VAL A 66 1.13 9.26 -52.58
C VAL A 66 0.32 8.02 -52.92
N VAL A 67 -1.00 8.07 -52.80
CA VAL A 67 -1.89 6.93 -53.09
C VAL A 67 -2.83 7.31 -54.25
N PHE A 68 -2.81 6.54 -55.33
CA PHE A 68 -3.72 6.71 -56.46
C PHE A 68 -4.92 5.78 -56.34
N ILE A 69 -6.14 6.28 -56.58
CA ILE A 69 -7.40 5.50 -56.54
C ILE A 69 -8.05 5.52 -57.92
N PHE A 70 -8.46 4.34 -58.41
CA PHE A 70 -9.24 4.21 -59.64
C PHE A 70 -10.73 3.98 -59.33
N ASN A 71 -11.56 4.98 -59.65
CA ASN A 71 -13.00 4.84 -59.95
C ASN A 71 -13.93 4.13 -58.93
N GLU A 72 -13.49 3.78 -57.72
CA GLU A 72 -14.36 3.37 -56.62
C GLU A 72 -15.13 4.57 -56.07
N ASP A 73 -16.31 4.32 -55.45
CA ASP A 73 -17.17 5.34 -54.82
C ASP A 73 -16.31 6.38 -54.08
N GLN A 74 -16.15 7.55 -54.72
CA GLN A 74 -15.00 8.45 -54.55
C GLN A 74 -14.77 8.94 -53.12
N ILE A 75 -15.79 8.86 -52.28
CA ILE A 75 -15.75 9.27 -50.88
C ILE A 75 -15.43 8.09 -49.98
N MET A 76 -15.99 6.90 -50.23
CA MET A 76 -15.73 5.70 -49.44
C MET A 76 -14.28 5.23 -49.60
N GLY A 77 -13.76 5.15 -50.83
CA GLY A 77 -12.38 4.73 -51.06
C GLY A 77 -11.35 5.68 -50.46
N VAL A 78 -11.62 7.00 -50.49
CA VAL A 78 -10.76 8.01 -49.85
C VAL A 78 -10.81 7.88 -48.33
N GLN A 79 -11.99 7.65 -47.73
CA GLN A 79 -12.14 7.41 -46.30
C GLN A 79 -11.39 6.14 -45.88
N MET A 80 -11.56 5.02 -46.60
CA MET A 80 -10.91 3.75 -46.26
C MET A 80 -9.39 3.84 -46.33
N ILE A 81 -8.83 4.46 -47.38
CA ILE A 81 -7.39 4.69 -47.46
C ILE A 81 -6.94 5.63 -46.35
N ALA A 82 -7.70 6.67 -46.08
CA ALA A 82 -7.34 7.59 -45.01
C ALA A 82 -7.34 6.90 -43.64
N ASP A 83 -8.29 6.00 -43.38
CA ASP A 83 -8.37 5.18 -42.17
C ASP A 83 -7.21 4.17 -42.07
N ILE A 84 -6.80 3.55 -43.18
CA ILE A 84 -5.62 2.67 -43.22
C ILE A 84 -4.34 3.47 -42.97
N MET A 85 -4.13 4.56 -43.71
CA MET A 85 -2.94 5.41 -43.52
C MET A 85 -2.90 6.01 -42.12
N TRP A 86 -4.06 6.27 -41.52
CA TRP A 86 -4.24 6.64 -40.13
C TRP A 86 -3.80 5.52 -39.16
N GLU A 87 -4.31 4.30 -39.34
CA GLU A 87 -4.00 3.12 -38.52
C GLU A 87 -2.48 2.91 -38.41
N TYR A 88 -1.76 3.08 -39.51
CA TYR A 88 -0.30 2.92 -39.57
C TYR A 88 0.50 4.21 -39.29
N ARG A 89 -0.17 5.31 -38.93
CA ARG A 89 0.43 6.62 -38.61
C ARG A 89 1.27 7.21 -39.75
N LEU A 90 0.83 7.04 -40.99
CA LEU A 90 1.47 7.54 -42.20
C LEU A 90 0.90 8.92 -42.57
N LEU A 91 1.32 9.94 -41.84
CA LEU A 91 0.61 11.23 -41.77
C LEU A 91 0.94 12.22 -42.89
N LYS A 92 2.01 11.99 -43.65
CA LYS A 92 2.39 12.83 -44.80
C LYS A 92 1.84 12.24 -46.10
N THR A 93 0.52 12.18 -46.24
CA THR A 93 -0.12 11.43 -47.34
C THR A 93 -0.96 12.32 -48.24
N LYS A 94 -0.77 12.16 -49.56
CA LYS A 94 -1.67 12.67 -50.59
C LYS A 94 -2.43 11.52 -51.23
N ILE A 95 -3.75 11.68 -51.33
CA ILE A 95 -4.63 10.75 -52.05
C ILE A 95 -5.01 11.41 -53.38
N ILE A 96 -4.73 10.75 -54.49
CA ILE A 96 -5.02 11.21 -55.85
C ILE A 96 -6.09 10.31 -56.45
N VAL A 97 -7.25 10.86 -56.75
CA VAL A 97 -8.33 10.13 -57.42
C VAL A 97 -8.22 10.36 -58.92
N LEU A 98 -8.18 9.27 -59.69
CA LEU A 98 -8.14 9.27 -61.15
C LEU A 98 -9.54 9.02 -61.71
N ASN A 99 -9.88 9.68 -62.82
CA ASN A 99 -11.12 9.41 -63.55
C ASN A 99 -11.00 8.15 -64.42
N SER A 100 -12.09 7.78 -65.11
CA SER A 100 -12.13 6.64 -66.05
C SER A 100 -11.11 6.72 -67.20
N ASN A 101 -10.59 7.92 -67.49
CA ASN A 101 -9.59 8.16 -68.52
C ASN A 101 -8.16 8.27 -67.94
N GLN A 102 -7.99 7.93 -66.66
CA GLN A 102 -6.72 8.04 -65.91
C GLN A 102 -6.19 9.47 -65.74
N ASP A 103 -7.02 10.49 -65.98
CA ASP A 103 -6.67 11.87 -65.65
C ASP A 103 -6.92 12.15 -64.17
N ILE A 104 -6.11 13.04 -63.58
CA ILE A 104 -6.28 13.49 -62.19
C ILE A 104 -7.62 14.19 -62.04
N PHE A 105 -8.50 13.58 -61.26
CA PHE A 105 -9.84 14.07 -60.98
C PHE A 105 -9.87 14.88 -59.68
N LYS A 106 -9.35 14.32 -58.57
CA LYS A 106 -9.29 14.98 -57.25
C LYS A 106 -7.97 14.71 -56.54
N ILE A 107 -7.49 15.66 -55.73
CA ILE A 107 -6.35 15.46 -54.83
C ILE A 107 -6.75 15.84 -53.41
N TYR A 108 -6.59 14.93 -52.47
CA TYR A 108 -6.76 15.17 -51.05
C TYR A 108 -5.40 15.19 -50.33
N ASN A 109 -5.22 16.14 -49.41
CA ASN A 109 -4.14 16.12 -48.43
C ASN A 109 -4.67 15.55 -47.13
N ILE A 110 -3.94 14.61 -46.53
CA ILE A 110 -4.13 14.30 -45.12
C ILE A 110 -3.19 15.22 -44.34
N THR A 111 -3.76 16.19 -43.62
CA THR A 111 -3.01 17.07 -42.72
C THR A 111 -3.61 17.05 -41.34
N ILE A 112 -2.75 17.03 -40.32
CA ILE A 112 -3.14 17.21 -38.93
C ILE A 112 -2.75 18.63 -38.55
N ASN A 113 -3.74 19.44 -38.20
CA ASN A 113 -3.50 20.83 -37.87
C ASN A 113 -3.33 21.03 -36.36
N ASP A 114 -4.05 20.28 -35.51
CA ASP A 114 -4.03 20.49 -34.05
C ASP A 114 -4.13 19.18 -33.23
N CYS A 115 -3.76 19.24 -31.95
CA CYS A 115 -3.92 18.17 -30.96
C CYS A 115 -5.42 17.86 -30.74
N GLY A 116 -5.81 16.59 -30.76
CA GLY A 116 -7.22 16.18 -30.64
C GLY A 116 -8.09 16.58 -31.85
N SER A 117 -7.50 17.12 -32.92
CA SER A 117 -8.27 17.41 -34.13
C SER A 117 -8.58 16.10 -34.87
N THR A 118 -9.81 16.00 -35.40
CA THR A 118 -10.11 15.03 -36.46
C THR A 118 -9.11 15.26 -37.58
N SER A 119 -8.38 14.21 -37.95
CA SER A 119 -7.55 14.31 -39.14
C SER A 119 -8.48 14.52 -40.33
N ASN A 120 -8.24 15.56 -41.11
CA ASN A 120 -9.13 15.94 -42.19
C ASN A 120 -8.43 15.70 -43.52
N ALA A 121 -9.06 14.95 -44.43
CA ALA A 121 -8.63 14.94 -45.82
C ALA A 121 -9.15 16.22 -46.49
N SER A 122 -8.27 17.20 -46.71
CA SER A 122 -8.64 18.45 -47.39
C SER A 122 -8.48 18.32 -48.90
N LEU A 123 -9.53 18.61 -49.68
CA LEU A 123 -9.45 18.67 -51.13
C LEU A 123 -8.56 19.85 -51.56
N ILE A 124 -7.43 19.57 -52.21
CA ILE A 124 -6.49 20.59 -52.72
C ILE A 124 -6.76 20.89 -54.20
N TYR A 125 -7.33 19.94 -54.93
CA TYR A 125 -7.55 20.06 -56.37
C TYR A 125 -8.76 19.24 -56.82
N GLU A 126 -9.59 19.82 -57.69
CA GLU A 126 -10.67 19.14 -58.40
C GLU A 126 -10.71 19.60 -59.86
N TYR A 127 -10.75 18.65 -60.79
CA TYR A 127 -10.88 18.94 -62.21
C TYR A 127 -12.37 19.01 -62.60
N SER A 128 -12.87 20.23 -62.87
CA SER A 128 -14.19 20.47 -63.45
C SER A 128 -14.05 20.99 -64.89
N PRO A 129 -14.59 20.30 -65.91
CA PRO A 129 -14.44 20.72 -67.31
C PRO A 129 -15.11 22.06 -67.66
N ASN A 130 -15.91 22.64 -66.75
CA ASN A 130 -16.72 23.84 -67.02
C ASN A 130 -16.48 25.05 -66.07
N GLN A 131 -15.45 25.05 -65.22
CA GLN A 131 -15.19 26.16 -64.29
C GLN A 131 -13.78 26.74 -64.40
N ASN A 132 -13.71 28.07 -64.62
CA ASN A 132 -12.50 28.86 -64.40
C ASN A 132 -12.09 28.73 -62.93
N CYS A 133 -10.80 28.51 -62.71
CA CYS A 133 -10.18 28.24 -61.42
C CYS A 133 -10.64 29.17 -60.29
N SER A 134 -11.54 28.68 -59.45
CA SER A 134 -11.66 29.07 -58.05
C SER A 134 -12.16 27.85 -57.28
N VAL A 135 -11.24 27.15 -56.63
CA VAL A 135 -11.61 26.16 -55.61
C VAL A 135 -12.13 26.98 -54.44
N ASP A 136 -13.45 27.16 -54.35
CA ASP A 136 -14.07 27.64 -53.12
C ASP A 136 -13.69 26.64 -52.02
N THR A 137 -13.09 27.16 -50.95
CA THR A 137 -12.53 26.43 -49.80
C THR A 137 -13.58 25.74 -48.93
N PHE A 138 -14.79 25.54 -49.45
CA PHE A 138 -15.81 24.65 -48.90
C PHE A 138 -15.54 23.21 -49.38
N SER A 139 -14.35 22.70 -49.09
CA SER A 139 -14.00 21.31 -49.37
C SER A 139 -14.72 20.39 -48.39
N SER A 140 -15.44 19.39 -48.91
CA SER A 140 -15.91 18.20 -48.22
C SER A 140 -14.82 17.64 -47.27
N LYS A 141 -14.92 17.98 -45.98
CA LYS A 141 -14.03 17.44 -44.95
C LYS A 141 -14.43 15.99 -44.69
N ILE A 142 -13.50 15.08 -44.96
CA ILE A 142 -13.61 13.68 -44.57
C ILE A 142 -13.00 13.60 -43.16
N ASN A 143 -13.85 13.40 -42.15
CA ASN A 143 -13.42 13.26 -40.76
C ASN A 143 -12.75 11.90 -40.58
N ILE A 144 -11.46 11.90 -40.30
CA ILE A 144 -10.67 10.73 -39.92
C ILE A 144 -10.43 10.83 -38.40
N LYS A 145 -10.19 9.68 -37.76
CA LYS A 145 -10.00 9.54 -36.31
C LYS A 145 -8.90 10.49 -35.76
N GLU A 146 -9.03 10.82 -34.48
CA GLU A 146 -8.31 11.88 -33.77
C GLU A 146 -6.85 11.54 -33.38
N VAL A 147 -5.99 12.56 -33.41
CA VAL A 147 -4.54 12.46 -33.15
C VAL A 147 -4.17 12.89 -31.74
N PHE A 148 -3.48 12.03 -30.99
CA PHE A 148 -2.97 12.33 -29.65
C PHE A 148 -1.46 12.53 -29.52
N LYS A 149 -0.69 12.51 -30.62
CA LYS A 149 0.77 12.69 -30.54
C LYS A 149 1.08 14.11 -30.03
N ASN A 150 1.84 14.21 -28.93
CA ASN A 150 2.16 15.44 -28.19
C ASN A 150 0.99 16.10 -27.43
N CYS A 151 -0.15 15.42 -27.29
CA CYS A 151 -1.22 15.89 -26.42
C CYS A 151 -0.90 15.55 -24.96
N PRO A 152 -0.95 16.52 -24.03
CA PRO A 152 -0.80 16.20 -22.62
C PRO A 152 -1.92 15.24 -22.20
N LEU A 153 -1.59 14.33 -21.28
CA LEU A 153 -2.56 13.48 -20.62
C LEU A 153 -2.97 14.20 -19.32
N HIS A 154 -4.24 14.56 -19.22
CA HIS A 154 -4.80 15.26 -18.07
C HIS A 154 -5.31 14.24 -17.05
N ILE A 155 -4.74 14.30 -15.85
CA ILE A 155 -5.05 13.37 -14.78
C ILE A 155 -5.78 14.10 -13.66
N THR A 156 -6.98 13.64 -13.35
CA THR A 156 -7.72 14.02 -12.15
C THR A 156 -7.62 12.91 -11.10
N TRP A 157 -7.61 13.27 -9.82
CA TRP A 157 -7.20 12.34 -8.77
C TRP A 157 -7.81 12.68 -7.41
N SER A 158 -8.03 11.67 -6.58
CA SER A 158 -8.39 11.85 -5.18
C SER A 158 -7.21 11.62 -4.25
N ALA A 159 -7.16 12.37 -3.14
CA ALA A 159 -6.13 12.20 -2.14
C ALA A 159 -6.38 10.92 -1.32
N LEU A 160 -5.48 9.95 -1.42
CA LEU A 160 -5.51 8.72 -0.63
C LEU A 160 -4.07 8.30 -0.27
N PRO A 161 -3.51 8.81 0.84
CA PRO A 161 -2.17 8.45 1.28
C PRO A 161 -2.03 6.94 1.55
N PRO A 162 -0.89 6.30 1.22
CA PRO A 162 0.31 6.83 0.56
C PRO A 162 0.22 6.80 -0.99
N PHE A 163 -0.93 6.38 -1.54
CA PHE A 163 -1.12 6.15 -2.96
C PHE A 163 -1.16 7.45 -3.76
N VAL A 164 -1.80 8.49 -3.20
CA VAL A 164 -1.86 9.84 -3.75
C VAL A 164 -1.78 10.83 -2.60
N ASN A 165 -0.68 11.58 -2.47
CA ASN A 165 -0.49 12.51 -1.35
C ASN A 165 -1.04 13.91 -1.66
N LEU A 166 -1.39 14.65 -0.60
CA LEU A 166 -1.84 16.04 -0.68
C LEU A 166 -0.76 16.98 -1.26
N PRO A 167 -1.16 18.10 -1.89
CA PRO A 167 -0.29 18.97 -2.71
C PRO A 167 0.84 19.69 -1.96
N LYS A 168 1.01 19.50 -0.64
CA LYS A 168 2.17 20.04 0.09
C LYS A 168 3.49 19.41 -0.36
N ASP A 169 3.44 18.24 -1.00
CA ASP A 169 4.57 17.63 -1.69
C ASP A 169 4.27 17.63 -3.21
N PRO A 170 4.87 18.53 -4.02
CA PRO A 170 4.55 18.70 -5.44
C PRO A 170 4.97 17.50 -6.32
N ARG A 171 5.54 16.45 -5.72
CA ARG A 171 5.78 15.14 -6.30
C ARG A 171 5.55 14.11 -5.20
N GLY A 172 4.44 13.39 -5.21
CA GLY A 172 4.26 12.41 -4.15
C GLY A 172 2.97 11.61 -4.24
N GLY A 173 3.14 10.31 -4.48
CA GLY A 173 2.09 9.32 -4.41
C GLY A 173 2.50 8.12 -5.25
N LEU A 174 2.31 6.92 -4.71
CA LEU A 174 2.66 5.68 -5.43
C LEU A 174 2.03 5.62 -6.83
N PHE A 175 0.79 6.09 -7.00
CA PHE A 175 0.11 6.09 -8.30
C PHE A 175 0.51 7.23 -9.21
N LEU A 176 0.72 8.43 -8.67
CA LEU A 176 1.14 9.57 -9.48
C LEU A 176 2.51 9.31 -10.11
N ASP A 177 3.46 8.75 -9.34
CA ASP A 177 4.79 8.39 -9.85
C ASP A 177 4.74 7.23 -10.86
N MET A 178 3.70 6.38 -10.82
CA MET A 178 3.52 5.31 -11.81
C MET A 178 3.01 5.83 -13.16
N LEU A 179 2.43 7.04 -13.18
CA LEU A 179 1.94 7.65 -14.41
C LEU A 179 3.08 8.26 -15.24
N ASP A 180 4.24 8.55 -14.67
CA ASP A 180 5.42 8.99 -15.40
C ASP A 180 5.90 7.96 -16.46
N PRO A 181 6.09 6.66 -16.12
CA PRO A 181 6.32 5.60 -17.10
C PRO A 181 5.21 5.47 -18.14
N PHE A 182 3.95 5.65 -17.74
CA PHE A 182 2.82 5.62 -18.66
C PHE A 182 2.90 6.77 -19.68
N GLY A 183 3.26 7.98 -19.23
CA GLY A 183 3.59 9.11 -20.10
C GLY A 183 4.71 8.79 -21.07
N ALA A 184 5.78 8.14 -20.59
CA ALA A 184 6.91 7.74 -21.42
C ALA A 184 6.54 6.70 -22.49
N ILE A 185 5.74 5.68 -22.13
CA ILE A 185 5.27 4.65 -23.07
C ILE A 185 4.29 5.23 -24.09
N SER A 186 3.38 6.09 -23.64
CA SER A 186 2.39 6.74 -24.50
C SER A 186 2.98 7.84 -25.39
N GLY A 187 4.17 8.35 -25.04
CA GLY A 187 4.75 9.52 -25.68
C GLY A 187 3.97 10.80 -25.40
N ARG A 188 3.21 10.85 -24.29
CA ARG A 188 2.40 12.00 -23.85
C ARG A 188 3.00 12.61 -22.60
N LEU A 189 2.98 13.93 -22.50
CA LEU A 189 3.31 14.64 -21.27
C LEU A 189 2.19 14.43 -20.26
N VAL A 190 2.49 13.88 -19.09
CA VAL A 190 1.49 13.75 -18.02
C VAL A 190 1.34 15.09 -17.30
N THR A 191 0.09 15.54 -17.15
CA THR A 191 -0.25 16.76 -16.43
C THR A 191 -1.32 16.47 -15.39
N TYR A 192 -1.09 16.90 -14.15
CA TYR A 192 -2.01 16.67 -13.04
C TYR A 192 -2.89 17.90 -12.86
N ARG A 193 -4.20 17.69 -12.73
CA ARG A 193 -5.11 18.77 -12.35
C ARG A 193 -4.87 19.19 -10.90
N PRO A 194 -5.21 20.44 -10.55
CA PRO A 194 -5.20 20.88 -9.16
C PRO A 194 -6.08 19.95 -8.30
N TYR A 195 -5.64 19.70 -7.08
CA TYR A 195 -6.43 18.94 -6.10
C TYR A 195 -7.81 19.60 -5.92
N ASN A 196 -8.87 18.83 -6.17
CA ASN A 196 -10.22 19.25 -5.87
C ASN A 196 -10.68 18.59 -4.55
N PRO A 197 -10.91 19.35 -3.48
CA PRO A 197 -11.34 18.78 -2.20
C PRO A 197 -12.70 18.10 -2.28
N THR A 198 -13.58 18.48 -3.23
CA THR A 198 -14.88 17.82 -3.39
C THR A 198 -14.74 16.35 -3.76
N TYR A 199 -13.70 15.93 -4.50
CA TYR A 199 -13.53 14.50 -4.83
C TYR A 199 -13.40 13.63 -3.58
N LEU A 200 -12.75 14.13 -2.52
CA LEU A 200 -12.62 13.38 -1.28
C LEU A 200 -13.96 13.26 -0.54
N GLU A 201 -14.80 14.31 -0.60
CA GLU A 201 -16.15 14.28 -0.04
C GLU A 201 -17.06 13.36 -0.84
N GLU A 202 -17.04 13.49 -2.16
CA GLU A 202 -17.79 12.66 -3.11
C GLU A 202 -17.49 11.17 -2.93
N LEU A 203 -16.21 10.80 -2.84
CA LEU A 203 -15.78 9.42 -2.58
C LEU A 203 -16.30 8.85 -1.26
N ARG A 204 -16.41 9.67 -0.21
CA ARG A 204 -16.95 9.23 1.09
C ARG A 204 -18.43 8.85 1.00
N PHE A 205 -19.15 9.47 0.06
CA PHE A 205 -20.57 9.21 -0.18
C PHE A 205 -20.82 8.29 -1.38
N MET A 206 -19.76 7.71 -1.98
CA MET A 206 -19.86 6.93 -3.22
C MET A 206 -20.60 7.69 -4.33
N TYR A 207 -20.39 9.01 -4.36
CA TYR A 207 -20.89 9.91 -5.38
C TYR A 207 -19.70 10.34 -6.25
N TYR A 208 -19.92 10.59 -7.54
CA TYR A 208 -18.85 10.90 -8.49
C TYR A 208 -19.20 12.08 -9.41
N GLY A 209 -20.04 13.01 -8.95
CA GLY A 209 -20.56 14.10 -9.80
C GLY A 209 -19.46 14.98 -10.40
N SER A 210 -18.50 15.42 -9.59
CA SER A 210 -17.38 16.25 -10.05
C SER A 210 -16.40 15.45 -10.92
N VAL A 211 -16.20 14.16 -10.62
CA VAL A 211 -15.34 13.27 -11.44
C VAL A 211 -15.99 13.01 -12.81
N GLN A 212 -17.31 12.81 -12.82
CA GLN A 212 -18.10 12.65 -14.02
C GLN A 212 -18.08 13.92 -14.88
N GLU A 213 -18.28 15.09 -14.28
CA GLU A 213 -18.17 16.36 -14.99
C GLU A 213 -16.80 16.52 -15.66
N ASP A 214 -15.73 16.17 -14.94
CA ASP A 214 -14.35 16.25 -15.44
C ASP A 214 -14.07 15.32 -16.63
N LEU A 215 -14.54 14.09 -16.57
CA LEU A 215 -14.34 13.10 -17.63
C LEU A 215 -15.30 13.31 -18.80
N GLU A 216 -16.55 13.74 -18.54
CA GLU A 216 -17.55 13.99 -19.58
C GLU A 216 -17.24 15.24 -20.41
N ASN A 217 -16.81 16.32 -19.75
CA ASN A 217 -16.41 17.58 -20.40
C ASN A 217 -14.95 17.58 -20.88
N GLU A 218 -14.27 16.43 -20.83
CA GLU A 218 -12.90 16.25 -21.34
C GLU A 218 -11.88 17.18 -20.67
N TYR A 219 -12.13 17.59 -19.44
CA TYR A 219 -11.16 18.29 -18.63
C TYR A 219 -10.08 17.35 -18.07
N ALA A 220 -10.37 16.05 -18.01
CA ALA A 220 -9.43 14.99 -17.68
C ALA A 220 -9.58 13.79 -18.64
N ASP A 221 -8.48 13.11 -18.94
CA ASP A 221 -8.45 11.85 -19.70
C ASP A 221 -8.62 10.63 -18.77
N ILE A 222 -8.03 10.70 -17.57
CA ILE A 222 -7.94 9.60 -16.60
C ILE A 222 -8.26 10.12 -15.20
N PHE A 223 -9.11 9.39 -14.48
CA PHE A 223 -9.29 9.52 -13.04
C PHE A 223 -8.48 8.46 -12.27
N VAL A 224 -7.81 8.87 -11.20
CA VAL A 224 -7.10 8.00 -10.25
C VAL A 224 -7.82 8.02 -8.90
N GLY A 225 -8.30 6.87 -8.44
CA GLY A 225 -8.97 6.79 -7.16
C GLY A 225 -9.47 5.40 -6.78
N PRO A 226 -10.20 5.31 -5.66
CA PRO A 226 -10.88 4.07 -5.28
C PRO A 226 -12.02 3.77 -6.26
N THR A 227 -12.29 2.48 -6.46
CA THR A 227 -13.42 1.97 -7.25
C THR A 227 -14.46 1.32 -6.36
N ASP A 228 -15.70 1.57 -6.73
CA ASP A 228 -16.89 0.85 -6.32
C ASP A 228 -17.75 0.48 -7.54
N LEU A 229 -18.96 -0.05 -7.28
CA LEU A 229 -19.93 -0.40 -8.32
C LEU A 229 -20.45 0.83 -9.08
N ALA A 230 -20.61 1.98 -8.42
CA ALA A 230 -21.10 3.19 -9.06
C ALA A 230 -20.07 3.73 -10.07
N LEU A 231 -18.78 3.70 -9.73
CA LEU A 231 -17.71 4.06 -10.66
C LEU A 231 -17.67 3.12 -11.88
N MET A 232 -17.88 1.80 -11.68
CA MET A 232 -17.98 0.82 -12.79
C MET A 232 -19.19 1.07 -13.71
N GLU A 233 -20.28 1.58 -13.15
CA GLU A 233 -21.47 1.93 -13.92
C GLU A 233 -21.29 3.21 -14.75
N LEU A 234 -20.42 4.13 -14.30
CA LEU A 234 -20.18 5.40 -14.97
C LEU A 234 -19.00 5.37 -15.94
N PHE A 235 -17.98 4.56 -15.68
CA PHE A 235 -16.68 4.61 -16.37
C PHE A 235 -16.17 3.23 -16.78
N ASP A 236 -15.27 3.20 -17.78
CA ASP A 236 -14.51 2.00 -18.10
C ASP A 236 -13.28 1.96 -17.19
N LEU A 237 -13.11 0.86 -16.45
CA LEU A 237 -11.99 0.69 -15.53
C LEU A 237 -10.81 0.01 -16.22
N LEU A 238 -9.63 0.61 -16.06
CA LEU A 238 -8.35 0.01 -16.38
C LEU A 238 -7.98 -1.05 -15.32
N PRO A 239 -6.94 -1.88 -15.54
CA PRO A 239 -6.62 -2.98 -14.64
C PRO A 239 -6.47 -2.52 -13.19
N ILE A 240 -7.05 -3.27 -12.26
CA ILE A 240 -6.94 -3.01 -10.82
C ILE A 240 -5.48 -3.19 -10.41
N ILE A 241 -4.86 -2.14 -9.87
CA ILE A 241 -3.41 -2.16 -9.57
C ILE A 241 -3.15 -2.70 -8.17
N THR A 242 -4.03 -2.36 -7.22
CA THR A 242 -3.93 -2.82 -5.85
C THR A 242 -5.29 -2.78 -5.18
N SER A 243 -5.47 -3.60 -4.16
CA SER A 243 -6.48 -3.39 -3.13
C SER A 243 -5.81 -2.72 -1.93
N ASP A 244 -6.52 -1.77 -1.34
CA ASP A 244 -6.34 -1.34 0.04
C ASP A 244 -7.60 -1.69 0.83
N SER A 245 -7.57 -1.51 2.13
CA SER A 245 -8.72 -1.84 2.98
C SER A 245 -8.93 -0.77 4.02
N LEU A 246 -10.18 -0.37 4.25
CA LEU A 246 -10.53 0.32 5.48
C LEU A 246 -10.50 -0.70 6.61
N VAL A 247 -9.73 -0.37 7.64
CA VAL A 247 -9.58 -1.16 8.85
C VAL A 247 -10.05 -0.38 10.06
N ILE A 248 -10.55 -1.10 11.06
CA ILE A 248 -10.67 -0.55 12.40
C ILE A 248 -9.40 -0.90 13.17
N ILE A 249 -8.80 0.12 13.76
CA ILE A 249 -7.63 0.00 14.62
C ILE A 249 -8.09 0.03 16.08
N VAL A 250 -7.62 -0.91 16.87
CA VAL A 250 -8.04 -1.09 18.27
C VAL A 250 -6.80 -1.11 19.16
N PRO A 251 -6.71 -0.26 20.19
CA PRO A 251 -5.56 -0.27 21.10
C PRO A 251 -5.47 -1.64 21.79
N THR A 252 -4.31 -2.27 21.72
CA THR A 252 -4.06 -3.52 22.43
C THR A 252 -4.10 -3.23 23.93
N PRO A 253 -4.89 -3.98 24.73
CA PRO A 253 -4.94 -3.78 26.17
C PRO A 253 -3.53 -3.89 26.75
N VAL A 254 -3.19 -2.94 27.62
CA VAL A 254 -1.95 -3.01 28.38
C VAL A 254 -2.18 -4.07 29.45
N ASP A 255 -1.51 -5.20 29.32
CA ASP A 255 -1.61 -6.25 30.33
C ASP A 255 -1.12 -5.68 31.65
N ASN A 256 -1.95 -5.84 32.68
CA ASN A 256 -1.54 -5.45 34.01
C ASN A 256 -0.38 -6.36 34.41
N TYR A 257 0.81 -5.79 34.53
CA TYR A 257 2.04 -6.50 34.88
C TYR A 257 1.86 -7.44 36.09
N TRP A 258 1.00 -7.05 37.03
CA TRP A 258 0.60 -7.87 38.18
C TRP A 258 -0.08 -9.18 37.82
N ASP A 259 -0.97 -9.17 36.84
CA ASP A 259 -1.71 -10.35 36.41
C ASP A 259 -0.81 -11.27 35.56
N THR A 260 0.14 -10.71 34.81
CA THR A 260 1.19 -11.48 34.11
C THR A 260 2.11 -12.20 35.09
N ILE A 261 2.59 -11.51 36.14
CA ILE A 261 3.36 -12.15 37.23
C ILE A 261 2.54 -13.25 37.91
N LYS A 262 1.27 -12.99 38.27
CA LYS A 262 0.41 -13.99 38.92
C LYS A 262 0.22 -15.23 38.05
N LYS A 263 0.00 -15.06 36.74
CA LYS A 263 -0.19 -16.16 35.79
C LYS A 263 1.08 -17.00 35.61
N LEU A 264 2.25 -16.38 35.53
CA LEU A 264 3.52 -17.06 35.27
C LEU A 264 4.16 -17.67 36.53
N ALA A 265 4.15 -16.92 37.64
CA ALA A 265 4.63 -17.45 38.91
C ALA A 265 3.68 -18.53 39.44
N GLY A 266 2.36 -18.38 39.24
CA GLY A 266 1.33 -19.27 39.76
C GLY A 266 1.36 -19.30 41.29
N PHE A 267 0.34 -18.75 41.96
CA PHE A 267 0.29 -18.74 43.42
C PHE A 267 0.53 -20.14 44.02
N ASP A 268 -0.01 -21.17 43.38
CA ASP A 268 0.15 -22.58 43.76
C ASP A 268 1.60 -23.06 43.70
N ARG A 269 2.38 -22.64 42.69
CA ARG A 269 3.79 -23.04 42.56
C ARG A 269 4.66 -22.35 43.59
N VAL A 270 4.44 -21.06 43.83
CA VAL A 270 5.13 -20.30 44.89
C VAL A 270 4.86 -20.93 46.26
N LEU A 271 3.61 -21.27 46.54
CA LEU A 271 3.21 -21.91 47.79
C LEU A 271 3.85 -23.31 47.93
N LEU A 272 3.93 -24.08 46.84
CA LEU A 272 4.60 -25.37 46.81
C LEU A 272 6.11 -25.25 47.06
N TYR A 273 6.78 -24.23 46.51
CA TYR A 273 8.20 -23.98 46.77
C TYR A 273 8.46 -23.62 48.25
N PHE A 274 7.68 -22.70 48.83
CA PHE A 274 7.82 -22.34 50.24
C PHE A 274 7.47 -23.52 51.16
N GLY A 275 6.45 -24.31 50.82
CA GLY A 275 6.09 -25.53 51.53
C GLY A 275 7.20 -26.58 51.51
N ALA A 276 7.80 -26.82 50.34
CA ALA A 276 8.93 -27.74 50.18
C ALA A 276 10.16 -27.27 50.97
N LEU A 277 10.50 -25.98 50.92
CA LEU A 277 11.58 -25.39 51.70
C LEU A 277 11.34 -25.54 53.21
N GLY A 278 10.12 -25.28 53.67
CA GLY A 278 9.72 -25.48 55.07
C GLY A 278 9.85 -26.94 55.51
N ALA A 279 9.36 -27.88 54.69
CA ALA A 279 9.44 -29.31 54.96
C ALA A 279 10.90 -29.81 54.99
N MET A 280 11.74 -29.36 54.04
CA MET A 280 13.17 -29.69 54.02
C MET A 280 13.89 -29.14 55.25
N THR A 281 13.61 -27.90 55.65
CA THR A 281 14.21 -27.26 56.83
C THR A 281 13.81 -28.00 58.12
N PHE A 282 12.53 -28.37 58.25
CA PHE A 282 12.03 -29.14 59.38
C PHE A 282 12.63 -30.55 59.44
N THR A 283 12.70 -31.23 58.30
CA THR A 283 13.31 -32.57 58.18
C THR A 283 14.78 -32.52 58.56
N PHE A 284 15.52 -31.52 58.06
CA PHE A 284 16.92 -31.34 58.44
C PHE A 284 17.08 -31.06 59.93
N TYR A 285 16.22 -30.23 60.53
CA TYR A 285 16.23 -30.00 61.97
C TYR A 285 16.08 -31.30 62.78
N LEU A 286 15.14 -32.17 62.39
CA LEU A 286 14.96 -33.46 63.04
C LEU A 286 16.20 -34.37 62.90
N LEU A 287 16.80 -34.40 61.69
CA LEU A 287 18.02 -35.18 61.42
C LEU A 287 19.22 -34.67 62.21
N VAL A 288 19.42 -33.35 62.24
CA VAL A 288 20.47 -32.70 63.03
C VAL A 288 20.30 -32.99 64.51
N ARG A 289 19.08 -32.88 65.05
CA ARG A 289 18.83 -33.13 66.47
C ARG A 289 19.11 -34.58 66.87
N SER A 290 18.94 -35.52 65.93
CA SER A 290 19.22 -36.94 66.14
C SER A 290 20.71 -37.28 66.03
N ILE A 291 21.41 -36.69 65.06
CA ILE A 291 22.79 -37.07 64.69
C ILE A 291 23.84 -36.15 65.33
N GLU A 292 23.56 -34.86 65.42
CA GLU A 292 24.45 -33.81 65.95
C GLU A 292 23.67 -32.86 66.90
N PRO A 293 23.29 -33.29 68.10
CA PRO A 293 22.44 -32.50 69.01
C PRO A 293 23.08 -31.16 69.44
N GLU A 294 24.40 -31.03 69.33
CA GLU A 294 25.16 -29.81 69.65
C GLU A 294 25.13 -28.74 68.54
N PHE A 295 24.55 -29.05 67.38
CA PHE A 295 24.60 -28.19 66.19
C PHE A 295 23.92 -26.83 66.40
N GLY A 296 22.82 -26.79 67.16
CA GLY A 296 22.12 -25.54 67.41
C GLY A 296 20.62 -25.63 67.65
N SER A 297 20.00 -24.46 67.78
CA SER A 297 18.54 -24.32 67.88
C SER A 297 17.86 -24.42 66.51
N PHE A 298 16.53 -24.61 66.49
CA PHE A 298 15.74 -24.60 65.26
C PHE A 298 15.94 -23.31 64.45
N ALA A 299 16.05 -22.16 65.12
CA ALA A 299 16.30 -20.88 64.46
C ALA A 299 17.63 -20.87 63.70
N GLN A 300 18.69 -21.46 64.26
CA GLN A 300 20.00 -21.54 63.58
C GLN A 300 19.93 -22.41 62.32
N VAL A 301 19.16 -23.51 62.36
CA VAL A 301 18.90 -24.35 61.19
C VAL A 301 18.12 -23.59 60.12
N VAL A 302 17.08 -22.84 60.51
CA VAL A 302 16.30 -21.99 59.59
C VAL A 302 17.19 -20.92 58.95
N PHE A 303 18.02 -20.23 59.73
CA PHE A 303 18.93 -19.20 59.20
C PHE A 303 20.02 -19.78 58.31
N MET A 304 20.50 -21.00 58.59
CA MET A 304 21.43 -21.69 57.70
C MET A 304 20.76 -21.96 56.34
N PHE A 305 19.58 -22.58 56.32
CA PHE A 305 18.85 -22.84 55.07
C PHE A 305 18.49 -21.56 54.31
N LEU A 306 18.06 -20.52 55.03
CA LEU A 306 17.73 -19.22 54.45
C LEU A 306 18.96 -18.53 53.85
N GLY A 307 20.10 -18.54 54.57
CA GLY A 307 21.36 -17.99 54.07
C GLY A 307 21.89 -18.75 52.86
N THR A 308 21.84 -20.09 52.92
CA THR A 308 22.18 -20.98 51.81
C THR A 308 21.28 -20.73 50.58
N TYR A 309 19.97 -20.56 50.76
CA TYR A 309 19.03 -20.24 49.68
C TYR A 309 19.28 -18.85 49.08
N LEU A 310 19.60 -17.86 49.90
CA LEU A 310 19.89 -16.48 49.46
C LEU A 310 21.32 -16.30 48.93
N ASN A 311 22.14 -17.35 48.94
CA ASN A 311 23.56 -17.30 48.61
C ASN A 311 24.33 -16.24 49.43
N VAL A 312 23.92 -16.06 50.69
CA VAL A 312 24.59 -15.21 51.67
C VAL A 312 25.35 -16.14 52.61
N ASP A 313 26.64 -15.89 52.80
CA ASP A 313 27.44 -16.63 53.78
C ASP A 313 26.77 -16.52 55.16
N SER A 314 26.11 -17.60 55.56
CA SER A 314 25.49 -17.66 56.87
C SER A 314 26.58 -17.81 57.92
N PHE A 315 26.55 -17.01 58.98
CA PHE A 315 27.46 -17.08 60.14
C PHE A 315 27.26 -18.35 60.99
N VAL A 316 26.76 -19.44 60.41
CA VAL A 316 26.30 -20.64 61.11
C VAL A 316 27.29 -21.78 60.91
N LYS A 317 27.49 -22.57 61.97
CA LYS A 317 28.33 -23.78 61.96
C LYS A 317 27.82 -24.75 60.88
N TRP A 318 28.72 -25.32 60.10
CA TRP A 318 28.40 -26.38 59.13
C TRP A 318 28.38 -27.76 59.81
N PRO A 319 27.50 -28.68 59.38
CA PRO A 319 27.42 -30.00 59.99
C PRO A 319 28.73 -30.75 59.76
N LYS A 320 29.18 -31.53 60.76
CA LYS A 320 30.43 -32.30 60.63
C LYS A 320 30.19 -33.65 59.97
N ASN A 321 29.01 -34.22 60.17
CA ASN A 321 28.60 -35.52 59.69
C ASN A 321 28.37 -35.54 58.17
N ASN A 322 28.92 -36.56 57.50
CA ASN A 322 28.82 -36.71 56.04
C ASN A 322 27.38 -36.94 55.54
N TYR A 323 26.50 -37.59 56.31
CA TYR A 323 25.10 -37.78 55.93
C TYR A 323 24.33 -36.46 55.93
N LEU A 324 24.54 -35.61 56.94
CA LEU A 324 23.95 -34.28 57.00
C LEU A 324 24.49 -33.37 55.89
N ARG A 325 25.79 -33.45 55.58
CA ARG A 325 26.40 -32.74 54.45
C ARG A 325 25.84 -33.20 53.11
N CYS A 326 25.64 -34.50 52.92
CA CYS A 326 25.06 -35.05 51.70
C CYS A 326 23.60 -34.59 51.53
N PHE A 327 22.79 -34.66 52.59
CA PHE A 327 21.43 -34.14 52.57
C PHE A 327 21.41 -32.65 52.21
N LEU A 328 22.28 -31.85 52.83
CA LEU A 328 22.37 -30.43 52.58
C LEU A 328 22.86 -30.13 51.14
N ALA A 329 23.77 -30.93 50.59
CA ALA A 329 24.19 -30.84 49.19
C ALA A 329 23.05 -31.14 48.21
N MET A 330 22.19 -32.11 48.52
CA MET A 330 20.98 -32.41 47.73
C MET A 330 19.96 -31.28 47.82
N CYS A 331 19.75 -30.71 49.01
CA CYS A 331 18.92 -29.52 49.18
C CYS A 331 19.47 -28.34 48.38
N LEU A 332 20.78 -28.11 48.43
CA LEU A 332 21.49 -27.07 47.67
C LEU A 332 21.26 -27.23 46.17
N LEU A 333 21.46 -28.44 45.64
CA LEU A 333 21.21 -28.74 44.23
C LEU A 333 19.76 -28.42 43.84
N GLY A 334 18.79 -28.83 44.66
CA GLY A 334 17.38 -28.50 44.47
C GLY A 334 17.12 -26.98 44.46
N THR A 335 17.72 -26.24 45.40
CA THR A 335 17.57 -24.78 45.44
C THR A 335 18.19 -24.09 44.24
N ILE A 336 19.35 -24.55 43.75
CA ILE A 336 19.99 -24.00 42.54
C ILE A 336 19.08 -24.17 41.32
N ILE A 337 18.49 -25.37 41.14
CA ILE A 337 17.55 -25.64 40.04
C ILE A 337 16.35 -24.70 40.11
N ILE A 338 15.78 -24.50 41.31
CA ILE A 338 14.65 -23.60 41.52
C ILE A 338 15.03 -22.15 41.22
N ILE A 339 16.20 -21.70 41.67
CA ILE A 339 16.69 -20.32 41.42
C ILE A 339 16.89 -20.09 39.93
N VAL A 340 17.57 -21.00 39.23
CA VAL A 340 17.81 -20.90 37.77
C VAL A 340 16.49 -20.89 37.00
N TYR A 341 15.56 -21.78 37.35
CA TYR A 341 14.23 -21.81 36.75
C TYR A 341 13.46 -20.51 36.99
N THR A 342 13.46 -20.02 38.23
CA THR A 342 12.78 -18.77 38.60
C THR A 342 13.39 -17.57 37.87
N GLN A 343 14.72 -17.51 37.78
CA GLN A 343 15.42 -16.49 37.00
C GLN A 343 15.02 -16.54 35.52
N ALA A 344 14.99 -17.72 34.90
CA ALA A 344 14.56 -17.87 33.51
C ALA A 344 13.11 -17.40 33.29
N CYS A 345 12.19 -17.73 34.20
CA CYS A 345 10.80 -17.25 34.15
C CYS A 345 10.70 -15.73 34.32
N VAL A 346 11.43 -15.15 35.28
CA VAL A 346 11.46 -13.70 35.52
C VAL A 346 12.06 -12.97 34.32
N PHE A 347 13.14 -13.48 33.73
CA PHE A 347 13.69 -12.96 32.49
C PHE A 347 12.65 -13.04 31.37
N GLY A 348 11.97 -14.17 31.20
CA GLY A 348 10.86 -14.31 30.26
C GLY A 348 9.80 -13.21 30.42
N ILE A 349 9.35 -12.93 31.65
CA ILE A 349 8.40 -11.85 31.96
C ILE A 349 8.97 -10.46 31.63
N LEU A 350 10.26 -10.23 31.92
CA LEU A 350 10.90 -8.95 31.64
C LEU A 350 11.02 -8.70 30.13
N PHE A 351 11.15 -9.77 29.33
CA PHE A 351 11.23 -9.75 27.86
C PHE A 351 9.86 -9.81 27.17
N GLU A 352 8.81 -10.26 27.86
CA GLU A 352 7.46 -10.29 27.30
C GLU A 352 6.93 -8.87 27.08
N SER A 353 6.13 -8.72 26.02
CA SER A 353 5.54 -7.42 25.67
C SER A 353 4.59 -6.97 26.78
N VAL A 354 4.57 -5.65 27.06
CA VAL A 354 3.62 -5.07 28.03
C VAL A 354 2.18 -5.07 27.48
N TYR A 355 2.01 -5.40 26.20
CA TYR A 355 0.72 -5.47 25.55
C TYR A 355 0.22 -6.92 25.55
N GLY A 356 -1.08 -7.08 25.81
CA GLY A 356 -1.77 -8.36 25.71
C GLY A 356 -1.93 -8.82 24.25
N LYS A 357 -2.83 -9.78 24.02
CA LYS A 357 -3.13 -10.22 22.66
C LYS A 357 -3.83 -9.09 21.88
N PRO A 358 -3.37 -8.74 20.67
CA PRO A 358 -4.04 -7.76 19.82
C PRO A 358 -5.40 -8.29 19.38
N ILE A 359 -6.37 -7.38 19.25
CA ILE A 359 -7.72 -7.68 18.77
C ILE A 359 -7.70 -7.62 17.24
N THR A 360 -7.81 -8.78 16.59
CA THR A 360 -7.66 -8.90 15.12
C THR A 360 -8.96 -9.24 14.40
N ASN A 361 -10.08 -9.28 15.11
CA ASN A 361 -11.38 -9.58 14.53
C ASN A 361 -12.49 -8.80 15.26
N MET A 362 -13.63 -8.69 14.58
CA MET A 362 -14.78 -7.93 15.04
C MET A 362 -15.48 -8.58 16.25
N GLU A 363 -15.53 -9.91 16.31
CA GLU A 363 -16.19 -10.64 17.39
C GLU A 363 -15.51 -10.41 18.74
N ASP A 364 -14.18 -10.40 18.75
CA ASP A 364 -13.39 -10.12 19.94
C ASP A 364 -13.48 -8.64 20.33
N TYR A 365 -13.58 -7.74 19.36
CA TYR A 365 -13.82 -6.32 19.61
C TYR A 365 -15.16 -6.08 20.33
N LEU A 366 -16.25 -6.73 19.88
CA LEU A 366 -17.57 -6.58 20.48
C LEU A 366 -17.65 -7.07 21.95
N LYS A 367 -16.73 -7.96 22.35
CA LYS A 367 -16.57 -8.42 23.74
C LYS A 367 -15.83 -7.40 24.62
N THR A 368 -15.29 -6.32 24.05
CA THR A 368 -14.58 -5.27 24.77
C THR A 368 -15.45 -4.04 25.03
N ASP A 369 -15.08 -3.29 26.06
CA ASP A 369 -15.70 -1.99 26.42
C ASP A 369 -14.99 -0.80 25.73
N ILE A 370 -14.14 -1.06 24.73
CA ILE A 370 -13.42 0.00 24.01
C ILE A 370 -14.43 0.76 23.15
N PRO A 371 -14.58 2.09 23.31
CA PRO A 371 -15.51 2.87 22.49
C PRO A 371 -15.01 2.98 21.06
N LEU A 372 -15.93 2.89 20.09
CA LEU A 372 -15.66 3.20 18.70
C LEU A 372 -15.86 4.69 18.48
N LYS A 373 -14.84 5.40 18.00
CA LYS A 373 -14.96 6.80 17.60
C LYS A 373 -14.69 6.93 16.11
N LEU A 374 -15.56 7.63 15.39
CA LEU A 374 -15.52 7.73 13.93
C LEU A 374 -15.64 9.19 13.49
N ILE A 375 -15.02 9.54 12.36
CA ILE A 375 -15.18 10.87 11.77
C ILE A 375 -16.57 11.04 11.15
N ASN A 376 -16.98 12.29 10.92
CA ASN A 376 -18.24 12.54 10.22
C ASN A 376 -18.16 12.04 8.76
N GLY A 377 -19.22 11.38 8.28
CA GLY A 377 -19.29 10.82 6.93
C GLY A 377 -19.05 9.32 6.81
N THR A 378 -18.30 8.68 7.73
CA THR A 378 -18.13 7.21 7.72
C THR A 378 -19.41 6.45 8.11
N ASP A 379 -20.42 7.15 8.63
CA ASP A 379 -21.72 6.58 8.99
C ASP A 379 -22.44 5.94 7.79
N ALA A 380 -22.28 6.52 6.59
CA ALA A 380 -22.87 5.99 5.36
C ALA A 380 -22.34 4.60 5.02
N LEU A 381 -21.04 4.35 5.26
CA LEU A 381 -20.42 3.04 5.07
C LEU A 381 -21.07 1.99 5.99
N PHE A 382 -21.29 2.32 7.26
CA PHE A 382 -21.91 1.39 8.21
C PHE A 382 -23.39 1.11 7.95
N GLN A 383 -24.13 2.07 7.38
CA GLN A 383 -25.52 1.85 7.00
C GLN A 383 -25.65 0.86 5.83
N SER A 384 -24.63 0.76 4.98
CA SER A 384 -24.59 -0.17 3.85
C SER A 384 -24.32 -1.63 4.26
N PHE A 385 -23.71 -1.86 5.42
CA PHE A 385 -23.37 -3.20 5.90
C PHE A 385 -24.55 -3.88 6.60
N GLY A 386 -25.03 -4.99 6.03
CA GLY A 386 -26.21 -5.70 6.51
C GLY A 386 -26.02 -6.61 7.73
N SER A 387 -24.79 -6.83 8.20
CA SER A 387 -24.52 -7.79 9.28
C SER A 387 -24.97 -7.27 10.65
N LYS A 388 -25.33 -8.19 11.55
CA LYS A 388 -25.78 -7.87 12.91
C LYS A 388 -24.66 -7.23 13.74
N GLU A 389 -23.45 -7.72 13.55
CA GLU A 389 -22.22 -7.28 14.21
C GLU A 389 -21.89 -5.82 13.84
N TYR A 390 -22.04 -5.46 12.55
CA TYR A 390 -21.87 -4.06 12.09
C TYR A 390 -22.89 -3.13 12.70
N LYS A 391 -24.16 -3.54 12.80
CA LYS A 391 -25.20 -2.74 13.47
C LYS A 391 -24.90 -2.52 14.95
N GLU A 392 -24.46 -3.57 15.65
CA GLU A 392 -24.11 -3.47 17.06
C GLU A 392 -22.91 -2.53 17.27
N MET A 393 -21.89 -2.66 16.43
CA MET A 393 -20.72 -1.78 16.46
C MET A 393 -21.08 -0.32 16.14
N TYR A 394 -21.94 -0.10 15.14
CA TYR A 394 -22.45 1.22 14.78
C TYR A 394 -23.26 1.88 15.91
N ASN A 395 -24.00 1.09 16.69
CA ASN A 395 -24.75 1.60 17.85
C ASN A 395 -23.84 2.05 19.00
N ARG A 396 -22.60 1.53 19.07
CA ARG A 396 -21.61 1.93 20.09
C ARG A 396 -20.76 3.13 19.66
N ARG A 397 -20.98 3.69 18.46
CA ARG A 397 -20.12 4.74 17.92
C ARG A 397 -20.31 6.07 18.61
N GLN A 398 -19.23 6.84 18.65
CA GLN A 398 -19.21 8.27 18.98
C GLN A 398 -18.59 9.03 17.81
N LEU A 399 -19.05 10.26 17.56
CA LEU A 399 -18.54 11.06 16.46
C LEU A 399 -17.36 11.93 16.92
N LEU A 400 -16.29 11.91 16.12
CA LEU A 400 -15.15 12.81 16.19
C LEU A 400 -15.42 13.99 15.26
N ILE A 401 -16.14 14.98 15.77
CA ILE A 401 -16.52 16.17 15.00
C ILE A 401 -15.30 17.05 14.66
N GLU A 402 -14.23 16.92 15.44
CA GLU A 402 -13.02 17.74 15.34
C GLU A 402 -12.09 17.35 14.17
N PHE A 403 -12.23 16.14 13.63
CA PHE A 403 -11.33 15.62 12.58
C PHE A 403 -12.04 15.45 11.25
N SER A 404 -11.41 15.90 10.18
CA SER A 404 -11.95 15.84 8.82
C SER A 404 -11.38 14.69 7.99
N ASN A 405 -10.30 14.02 8.41
CA ASN A 405 -9.66 12.91 7.70
C ASN A 405 -9.49 11.68 8.61
N LEU A 406 -9.25 10.51 8.01
CA LEU A 406 -9.10 9.25 8.76
C LEU A 406 -7.75 9.21 9.49
N GLU A 407 -6.72 9.81 8.88
CA GLU A 407 -5.35 9.79 9.38
C GLU A 407 -5.19 10.61 10.66
N ASP A 408 -5.79 11.80 10.77
CA ASP A 408 -5.70 12.60 12.01
C ASP A 408 -6.48 11.91 13.12
N ALA A 409 -7.61 11.27 12.81
CA ALA A 409 -8.36 10.46 13.78
C ALA A 409 -7.54 9.25 14.25
N ALA A 410 -6.82 8.59 13.34
CA ALA A 410 -5.91 7.50 13.65
C ALA A 410 -4.71 7.96 14.50
N ASP A 411 -4.10 9.10 14.18
CA ASP A 411 -3.04 9.72 14.99
C ASP A 411 -3.55 10.08 16.39
N HIS A 412 -4.78 10.57 16.49
CA HIS A 412 -5.42 10.84 17.78
C HIS A 412 -5.67 9.56 18.59
N ALA A 413 -6.10 8.48 17.95
CA ALA A 413 -6.27 7.17 18.59
C ALA A 413 -4.93 6.60 19.06
N VAL A 414 -3.86 6.77 18.27
CA VAL A 414 -2.48 6.39 18.64
C VAL A 414 -2.00 7.16 19.86
N ALA A 415 -2.35 8.44 19.97
CA ALA A 415 -1.99 9.29 21.11
C ALA A 415 -2.77 8.94 22.39
N GLN A 416 -4.10 8.77 22.31
CA GLN A 416 -4.94 8.56 23.50
C GLN A 416 -5.03 7.10 23.96
N ARG A 417 -4.94 6.14 23.03
CA ARG A 417 -4.97 4.68 23.28
C ARG A 417 -6.15 4.17 24.12
N ASN A 418 -7.29 4.84 24.05
CA ASN A 418 -8.49 4.55 24.84
C ASN A 418 -9.75 4.37 23.98
N PHE A 419 -9.63 4.42 22.66
CA PHE A 419 -10.74 4.21 21.73
C PHE A 419 -10.25 3.53 20.44
N ALA A 420 -11.17 2.86 19.75
CA ALA A 420 -10.96 2.32 18.41
C ALA A 420 -11.44 3.32 17.35
N THR A 421 -10.80 3.34 16.19
CA THR A 421 -11.21 4.21 15.05
C THR A 421 -10.98 3.51 13.72
N MET A 422 -11.55 4.07 12.66
CA MET A 422 -11.33 3.62 11.28
C MET A 422 -10.14 4.35 10.65
N THR A 423 -9.37 3.66 9.81
CA THR A 423 -8.29 4.20 8.99
C THR A 423 -8.03 3.30 7.79
N ASP A 424 -7.25 3.77 6.82
CA ASP A 424 -6.74 2.94 5.73
C ASP A 424 -5.69 1.94 6.23
N MET A 425 -5.69 0.71 5.71
CA MET A 425 -4.69 -0.31 6.05
C MET A 425 -3.29 0.20 5.67
N ALA A 426 -3.17 0.95 4.58
CA ALA A 426 -1.91 1.55 4.19
C ALA A 426 -1.33 2.51 5.24
N TYR A 427 -2.17 3.19 6.04
CA TYR A 427 -1.71 4.01 7.17
C TYR A 427 -0.97 3.15 8.22
N THR A 428 -1.47 1.95 8.53
CA THR A 428 -0.83 1.04 9.49
C THR A 428 0.58 0.63 9.07
N LEU A 429 0.83 0.53 7.76
CA LEU A 429 2.14 0.23 7.18
C LEU A 429 3.13 1.40 7.34
N THR A 430 2.64 2.63 7.51
CA THR A 430 3.49 3.81 7.72
C THR A 430 3.95 3.98 9.16
N LYS A 431 3.29 3.32 10.13
CA LYS A 431 3.57 3.47 11.57
C LYS A 431 4.30 2.24 12.12
N PRO A 432 5.50 2.36 12.70
CA PRO A 432 6.23 1.23 13.26
C PRO A 432 5.58 0.67 14.52
N ASN A 433 5.78 -0.63 14.79
CA ASN A 433 5.23 -1.30 15.97
C ASN A 433 3.71 -1.15 16.13
N PHE A 434 3.01 -0.67 15.09
CA PHE A 434 1.57 -0.47 15.11
C PHE A 434 0.88 -1.78 15.45
N ASN A 435 1.28 -2.88 14.82
CA ASN A 435 0.76 -4.23 15.07
C ASN A 435 1.03 -4.79 16.48
N LYS A 436 1.94 -4.18 17.27
CA LYS A 436 2.16 -4.56 18.68
C LYS A 436 1.25 -3.76 19.61
N ALA A 437 1.14 -2.46 19.36
CA ALA A 437 0.37 -1.54 20.21
C ALA A 437 -1.12 -1.50 19.84
N PHE A 438 -1.47 -1.93 18.63
CA PHE A 438 -2.81 -1.94 18.07
C PHE A 438 -3.07 -3.26 17.36
N GLY A 439 -4.24 -3.83 17.62
CA GLY A 439 -4.86 -4.78 16.71
C GLY A 439 -5.59 -4.05 15.60
N HIS A 440 -5.87 -4.74 14.50
CA HIS A 440 -6.71 -4.21 13.44
C HIS A 440 -7.49 -5.31 12.74
N PHE A 441 -8.64 -4.96 12.17
CA PHE A 441 -9.43 -5.86 11.33
C PHE A 441 -10.08 -5.08 10.18
N GLU A 442 -10.21 -5.75 9.04
CA GLU A 442 -10.79 -5.19 7.82
C GLU A 442 -12.30 -5.02 7.95
N VAL A 443 -12.78 -3.84 7.52
CA VAL A 443 -14.20 -3.48 7.46
C VAL A 443 -14.67 -3.42 6.00
N TRP A 444 -13.83 -2.84 5.14
CA TRP A 444 -14.15 -2.69 3.73
C TRP A 444 -12.90 -2.83 2.87
N ASN A 445 -13.04 -3.46 1.72
CA ASN A 445 -11.97 -3.57 0.74
C ASN A 445 -12.19 -2.51 -0.34
N MET A 446 -11.22 -1.63 -0.50
CA MET A 446 -11.20 -0.60 -1.53
C MET A 446 -10.22 -1.02 -2.61
N ARG A 447 -10.69 -1.26 -3.81
CA ARG A 447 -9.79 -1.46 -4.94
C ARG A 447 -9.40 -0.09 -5.50
N LEU A 448 -8.15 0.07 -5.88
CA LEU A 448 -7.65 1.30 -6.49
C LEU A 448 -7.40 1.01 -7.98
N CYS A 449 -7.97 1.85 -8.83
CA CYS A 449 -7.90 1.70 -10.28
C CYS A 449 -7.76 3.05 -10.96
N PHE A 450 -7.54 2.98 -12.27
CA PHE A 450 -7.72 4.12 -13.16
C PHE A 450 -9.06 3.97 -13.88
N ALA A 451 -9.82 5.06 -13.97
CA ALA A 451 -11.07 5.10 -14.70
C ALA A 451 -10.96 6.05 -15.89
N VAL A 452 -11.59 5.68 -17.00
CA VAL A 452 -11.73 6.53 -18.18
C VAL A 452 -13.20 6.61 -18.58
N LYS A 453 -13.57 7.66 -19.32
CA LYS A 453 -14.93 7.79 -19.87
C LYS A 453 -15.32 6.55 -20.67
N LYS A 454 -16.58 6.14 -20.57
CA LYS A 454 -17.09 4.96 -21.30
C LYS A 454 -16.97 5.12 -22.80
N ASN A 455 -16.70 4.00 -23.48
CA ASN A 455 -16.62 3.90 -24.95
C ASN A 455 -15.52 4.78 -25.56
N GLN A 456 -14.47 5.09 -24.80
CA GLN A 456 -13.34 5.83 -25.33
C GLN A 456 -12.49 4.97 -26.25
N TYR A 457 -12.15 5.51 -27.42
CA TYR A 457 -11.39 4.76 -28.44
C TYR A 457 -9.97 4.40 -28.01
N TYR A 458 -9.42 5.13 -27.03
CA TYR A 458 -8.09 4.88 -26.46
C TYR A 458 -8.11 3.92 -25.27
N PHE A 459 -9.27 3.43 -24.83
CA PHE A 459 -9.39 2.55 -23.66
C PHE A 459 -8.53 1.29 -23.79
N GLN A 460 -8.65 0.56 -24.91
CA GLN A 460 -7.91 -0.69 -25.11
C GLN A 460 -6.39 -0.44 -25.06
N GLN A 461 -5.94 0.64 -25.70
CA GLN A 461 -4.53 1.00 -25.72
C GLN A 461 -4.02 1.34 -24.31
N PHE A 462 -4.80 2.07 -23.51
CA PHE A 462 -4.44 2.36 -22.12
C PHE A 462 -4.41 1.09 -21.28
N ASN A 463 -5.40 0.22 -21.44
CA ASN A 463 -5.49 -1.05 -20.74
C ASN A 463 -4.27 -1.93 -20.98
N ASP A 464 -3.81 -2.03 -22.23
CA ASP A 464 -2.62 -2.80 -22.60
C ASP A 464 -1.35 -2.20 -21.99
N TRP A 465 -1.19 -0.88 -22.02
CA TRP A 465 -0.05 -0.19 -21.42
C TRP A 465 0.00 -0.35 -19.89
N PHE A 466 -1.13 -0.21 -19.20
CA PHE A 466 -1.19 -0.45 -17.76
C PHE A 466 -0.89 -1.91 -17.41
N SER A 467 -1.38 -2.85 -18.22
CA SER A 467 -1.07 -4.27 -18.04
C SER A 467 0.44 -4.52 -18.12
N ILE A 468 1.14 -3.95 -19.11
CA ILE A 468 2.61 -4.05 -19.23
C ILE A 468 3.32 -3.47 -17.99
N ILE A 469 2.89 -2.31 -17.49
CA ILE A 469 3.49 -1.68 -16.30
C ILE A 469 3.32 -2.58 -15.07
N ILE A 470 2.14 -3.17 -14.89
CA ILE A 470 1.85 -4.06 -13.77
C ILE A 470 2.64 -5.37 -13.89
N GLU A 471 2.59 -6.02 -15.05
CA GLU A 471 3.25 -7.31 -15.32
C GLU A 471 4.79 -7.22 -15.23
N SER A 472 5.36 -6.07 -15.59
CA SER A 472 6.81 -5.82 -15.44
C SER A 472 7.28 -5.75 -13.98
N GLY A 473 6.37 -5.75 -13.01
CA GLY A 473 6.67 -5.61 -11.58
C GLY A 473 7.05 -4.18 -11.16
N TYR A 474 6.82 -3.19 -12.04
CA TYR A 474 7.17 -1.79 -11.78
C TYR A 474 6.40 -1.22 -10.57
N TYR A 475 5.10 -1.52 -10.48
CA TYR A 475 4.26 -1.14 -9.35
C TYR A 475 4.82 -1.66 -8.01
N GLU A 476 5.14 -2.96 -7.95
CA GLU A 476 5.65 -3.61 -6.75
C GLU A 476 7.01 -3.05 -6.30
N LYS A 477 7.88 -2.68 -7.27
CA LYS A 477 9.13 -1.99 -6.99
C LYS A 477 8.90 -0.63 -6.32
N TYR A 478 8.01 0.19 -6.85
CA TYR A 478 7.72 1.51 -6.28
C TYR A 478 7.02 1.42 -4.93
N LYS A 479 6.12 0.45 -4.76
CA LYS A 479 5.44 0.18 -3.49
C LYS A 479 6.46 -0.05 -2.36
N ARG A 480 7.46 -0.90 -2.61
CA ARG A 480 8.55 -1.18 -1.66
C ARG A 480 9.41 0.05 -1.38
N LEU A 481 9.73 0.84 -2.41
CA LEU A 481 10.48 2.10 -2.23
C LEU A 481 9.73 3.11 -1.37
N TYR A 482 8.43 3.29 -1.59
CA TYR A 482 7.58 4.16 -0.79
C TYR A 482 7.46 3.68 0.66
N GLN A 483 7.27 2.38 0.87
CA GLN A 483 7.28 1.77 2.20
C GLN A 483 8.61 2.00 2.92
N ALA A 484 9.74 1.78 2.24
CA ALA A 484 11.07 2.02 2.80
C ALA A 484 11.34 3.50 3.11
N LYS A 485 10.89 4.42 2.25
CA LYS A 485 11.03 5.87 2.45
C LYS A 485 10.17 6.36 3.62
N SER A 486 8.93 5.87 3.73
CA SER A 486 8.03 6.17 4.85
C SER A 486 8.62 5.65 6.17
N ALA A 487 9.14 4.41 6.14
CA ALA A 487 9.90 3.84 7.24
C ALA A 487 11.10 4.72 7.63
N TRP A 488 11.89 5.19 6.67
CA TRP A 488 13.06 6.01 7.00
C TRP A 488 12.68 7.40 7.55
N LYS A 489 11.66 8.06 6.99
CA LYS A 489 11.17 9.39 7.40
C LYS A 489 10.67 9.40 8.84
N ASN A 490 10.07 8.30 9.30
CA ASN A 490 9.58 8.17 10.67
C ASN A 490 10.68 7.79 11.69
N ASN A 491 11.96 8.07 11.37
CA ASN A 491 13.15 7.79 12.20
C ASN A 491 13.14 6.37 12.77
N LEU A 492 12.85 5.41 11.90
CA LEU A 492 12.84 4.01 12.29
C LEU A 492 14.26 3.51 12.43
N GLU A 493 14.69 3.35 13.68
CA GLU A 493 15.46 2.16 13.99
C GLU A 493 14.55 0.97 13.68
N LEU A 494 14.75 0.34 12.51
CA LEU A 494 14.42 -1.07 12.29
C LEU A 494 14.87 -1.83 13.55
N GLU A 495 13.91 -2.15 14.41
CA GLU A 495 14.05 -2.86 15.69
C GLU A 495 15.49 -2.97 16.22
N LYS A 496 16.11 -1.85 16.60
CA LYS A 496 17.06 -1.96 17.71
C LYS A 496 16.18 -2.08 18.92
N GLN A 497 16.07 -3.29 19.45
CA GLN A 497 15.47 -3.56 20.76
C GLN A 497 16.30 -2.82 21.81
N ASN A 498 16.18 -1.49 21.88
CA ASN A 498 16.76 -0.71 22.94
C ASN A 498 16.00 -1.11 24.20
N PHE A 499 16.71 -1.83 25.05
CA PHE A 499 16.20 -2.38 26.29
C PHE A 499 15.84 -1.25 27.26
N VAL A 500 14.58 -0.81 27.21
CA VAL A 500 14.07 0.16 28.18
C VAL A 500 13.43 -0.61 29.34
N LEU A 501 14.23 -0.87 30.38
CA LEU A 501 13.71 -1.32 31.66
C LEU A 501 12.99 -0.15 32.35
N SER A 502 11.65 -0.22 32.41
CA SER A 502 10.87 0.70 33.24
C SER A 502 11.01 0.32 34.71
N LEU A 503 11.19 1.33 35.58
CA LEU A 503 11.16 1.18 37.04
C LEU A 503 9.86 0.51 37.54
N ARG A 504 8.76 0.64 36.77
CA ARG A 504 7.48 -0.02 37.05
C ARG A 504 7.59 -1.55 37.06
N LYS A 505 8.49 -2.14 36.27
CA LYS A 505 8.73 -3.60 36.26
C LYS A 505 9.39 -4.08 37.57
N PHE A 506 10.10 -3.21 38.30
CA PHE A 506 10.76 -3.56 39.57
C PHE A 506 9.96 -3.21 40.82
N LEU A 507 8.80 -2.55 40.69
CA LEU A 507 8.01 -2.07 41.82
C LEU A 507 7.63 -3.20 42.80
N VAL A 508 7.41 -4.42 42.30
CA VAL A 508 7.11 -5.60 43.13
C VAL A 508 8.27 -5.96 44.06
N ALA A 509 9.50 -5.94 43.54
CA ALA A 509 10.68 -6.21 44.34
C ALA A 509 10.84 -5.15 45.45
N PHE A 510 10.61 -3.88 45.13
CA PHE A 510 10.63 -2.80 46.12
C PHE A 510 9.52 -2.93 47.17
N VAL A 511 8.28 -3.24 46.77
CA VAL A 511 7.17 -3.44 47.71
C VAL A 511 7.43 -4.64 48.61
N SER A 512 7.92 -5.77 48.06
CA SER A 512 8.30 -6.96 48.83
C SER A 512 9.41 -6.65 49.85
N LEU A 513 10.44 -5.91 49.43
CA LEU A 513 11.50 -5.44 50.32
C LEU A 513 10.94 -4.59 51.46
N MET A 514 10.08 -3.61 51.15
CA MET A 514 9.48 -2.73 52.16
C MET A 514 8.61 -3.50 53.16
N ILE A 515 7.82 -4.46 52.69
CA ILE A 515 7.03 -5.36 53.55
C ILE A 515 7.95 -6.17 54.47
N GLY A 516 9.03 -6.76 53.93
CA GLY A 516 10.00 -7.52 54.71
C GLY A 516 10.70 -6.69 55.79
N LEU A 517 11.15 -5.48 55.43
CA LEU A 517 11.76 -4.53 56.38
C LEU A 517 10.78 -4.10 57.46
N PHE A 518 9.52 -3.86 57.11
CA PHE A 518 8.47 -3.53 58.07
C PHE A 518 8.25 -4.66 59.07
N PHE A 519 8.05 -5.90 58.61
CA PHE A 519 7.86 -7.05 59.50
C PHE A 519 9.08 -7.32 60.38
N SER A 520 10.29 -7.24 59.83
CA SER A 520 11.53 -7.39 60.62
C SER A 520 11.62 -6.34 61.72
N SER A 521 11.26 -5.08 61.42
CA SER A 521 11.23 -3.99 62.39
C SER A 521 10.21 -4.23 63.49
N VAL A 522 9.01 -4.73 63.15
CA VAL A 522 7.97 -5.06 64.12
C VAL A 522 8.43 -6.18 65.05
N VAL A 523 9.01 -7.26 64.52
CA VAL A 523 9.55 -8.37 65.32
C VAL A 523 10.63 -7.87 66.27
N PHE A 524 11.56 -7.04 65.78
CA PHE A 524 12.61 -6.45 66.61
C PHE A 524 12.05 -5.57 67.74
N ILE A 525 11.04 -4.76 67.47
CA ILE A 525 10.36 -3.94 68.48
C ILE A 525 9.70 -4.84 69.54
N VAL A 526 9.02 -5.91 69.13
CA VAL A 526 8.39 -6.88 70.06
C VAL A 526 9.44 -7.58 70.93
N GLU A 527 10.57 -8.00 70.35
CA GLU A 527 11.68 -8.58 71.11
C GLU A 527 12.27 -7.61 72.14
N LEU A 528 12.43 -6.33 71.78
CA LEU A 528 12.89 -5.29 72.70
C LEU A 528 11.91 -5.08 73.86
N PHE A 529 10.60 -5.08 73.60
CA PHE A 529 9.59 -4.98 74.65
C PHE A 529 9.62 -6.20 75.57
N ASN A 530 9.67 -7.41 75.03
CA ASN A 530 9.77 -8.64 75.79
C ASN A 530 11.04 -8.68 76.64
N TYR A 531 12.18 -8.24 76.09
CA TYR A 531 13.43 -8.15 76.82
C TYR A 531 13.35 -7.15 78.00
N LYS A 532 12.79 -5.95 77.78
CA LYS A 532 12.60 -4.96 78.85
C LYS A 532 11.68 -5.47 79.96
N ILE A 533 10.56 -6.11 79.61
CA ILE A 533 9.61 -6.69 80.58
C ILE A 533 10.29 -7.81 81.37
N PHE A 534 10.99 -8.72 80.70
CA PHE A 534 11.72 -9.82 81.34
C PHE A 534 12.80 -9.32 82.30
N ASN A 535 13.58 -8.31 81.89
CA ASN A 535 14.63 -7.74 82.72
C ASN A 535 14.07 -6.99 83.96
N LYS A 536 12.89 -6.36 83.82
CA LYS A 536 12.15 -5.75 84.95
C LYS A 536 11.64 -6.81 85.92
N TYR A 537 11.13 -7.95 85.43
CA TYR A 537 10.71 -9.08 86.25
C TYR A 537 11.89 -9.76 86.98
N CYS A 538 13.05 -9.93 86.33
CA CYS A 538 14.24 -10.49 86.97
C CYS A 538 14.85 -9.56 88.03
N LYS A 539 14.80 -8.24 87.84
CA LYS A 539 15.21 -7.26 88.86
C LYS A 539 14.26 -7.14 90.05
N SER A 540 13.00 -7.57 89.91
CA SER A 540 12.02 -7.60 91.00
C SER A 540 12.12 -8.86 91.88
N LYS A 541 12.87 -9.89 91.46
CA LYS A 541 13.05 -11.17 92.17
C LYS A 541 14.43 -11.35 92.81
N LYS A 542 15.36 -10.44 92.56
CA LYS A 542 16.58 -10.25 93.37
C LYS A 542 16.30 -9.15 94.37
#